data_AF-A0AAY4EDX6-F1
#
_entry.id   AF-A0AAY4EDX6-F1
#
_cell.length_a   1.000
_cell.length_b   1.000
_cell.length_c   1.000
_cell.angle_alpha   90.00
_cell.angle_beta   90.00
_cell.angle_gamma   90.00
#
_symmetry.space_group_name_H-M   'P 1'
#
loop_
_entity.id
_entity.type
_entity.pdbx_description
1 polymer ?
#
loop_
_entity_poly.entity_id
_entity_poly.type
_entity_poly.pdbx_seq_one_letter_code
_entity_poly.pdbx_strand_id
1 'polypeptide(L)'
;MQMNSARFSPNLTMNMAIMPRSGYSLFAAILGVFSVAGILLNALVIIVTLRHKQLRQPLNYALVNLAVADLGCAALGGVPTVVTTAMGYFSLGRIGCVLEAFAVAFFGIAALCSVAVIALDRYVVVCRPLGTVTFQTKHAMAGVAASWVWSFIWNTPPLFGWGGYELEGVQTSCGPDWYSRDLGTRSFIICYFLFCFAIPFSTIVVSYTSLLHKLRQVVKLQMAEGGTTAKAEVQVSRMVVVMVLAFLLTWLPYASFALSVVIIPDLYINPVIAAVPMYLTKCSTVFNPIIYIFMNRQVITYVYYCFTYHFFKKQIAPQMSISLLFMDCSLVNKAS
;
A
#
# COMPACT_ATOMS: atom_id res chain seq x y z
N MET A 1 -16.67 30.84 23.36
CA MET A 1 -16.19 32.11 22.77
C MET A 1 -16.19 31.91 21.26
N GLN A 2 -17.06 32.61 20.53
CA GLN A 2 -17.29 32.41 19.09
C GLN A 2 -16.04 32.78 18.27
N MET A 3 -15.48 31.84 17.51
CA MET A 3 -14.56 32.15 16.42
C MET A 3 -15.39 32.56 15.20
N ASN A 4 -15.56 33.86 15.03
CA ASN A 4 -16.17 34.46 13.84
C ASN A 4 -15.26 34.30 12.62
N SER A 5 -15.87 33.84 11.52
CA SER A 5 -15.57 34.16 10.12
C SER A 5 -14.37 35.12 9.90
N ALA A 6 -13.20 34.56 9.61
CA ALA A 6 -12.05 35.33 9.16
C ALA A 6 -12.29 35.89 7.75
N ARG A 7 -12.54 37.20 7.69
CA ARG A 7 -12.50 38.01 6.48
C ARG A 7 -11.11 37.93 5.86
N PHE A 8 -11.04 37.63 4.56
CA PHE A 8 -9.82 37.55 3.77
C PHE A 8 -9.16 38.94 3.67
N SER A 9 -8.14 39.19 4.50
CA SER A 9 -7.28 40.39 4.44
C SER A 9 -5.92 40.01 3.82
N PRO A 10 -5.49 40.60 2.69
CA PRO A 10 -4.30 40.14 1.95
C PRO A 10 -2.95 40.39 2.63
N ASN A 11 -2.91 41.20 3.69
CA ASN A 11 -1.66 41.73 4.26
C ASN A 11 -1.18 41.03 5.55
N LEU A 12 -1.83 39.95 5.99
CA LEU A 12 -1.47 39.18 7.19
C LEU A 12 -0.93 37.78 6.88
N THR A 13 -0.35 37.56 5.70
CA THR A 13 0.11 36.24 5.24
C THR A 13 1.63 36.03 5.35
N MET A 14 2.40 37.03 5.80
CA MET A 14 3.87 36.94 5.77
C MET A 14 4.55 36.35 7.01
N ASN A 15 3.84 35.96 8.08
CA ASN A 15 4.48 35.42 9.29
C ASN A 15 3.63 34.39 10.06
N MET A 16 3.50 33.17 9.53
CA MET A 16 3.63 31.95 10.35
C MET A 16 3.83 30.73 9.44
N ALA A 17 5.00 30.63 8.83
CA ALA A 17 5.41 29.34 8.26
C ALA A 17 5.52 28.32 9.41
N ILE A 18 4.65 27.31 9.41
CA ILE A 18 4.62 26.23 10.43
C ILE A 18 6.00 25.54 10.55
N MET A 19 6.74 25.52 9.45
CA MET A 19 8.06 24.93 9.31
C MET A 19 8.96 25.84 8.46
N PRO A 20 10.29 25.89 8.70
CA PRO A 20 11.22 26.59 7.80
C PRO A 20 11.21 26.01 6.38
N ARG A 21 11.58 26.83 5.40
CA ARG A 21 11.61 26.43 3.97
C ARG A 21 12.45 25.17 3.72
N SER A 22 13.57 25.02 4.43
CA SER A 22 14.43 23.84 4.37
C SER A 22 13.70 22.55 4.77
N GLY A 23 12.81 22.61 5.77
CA GLY A 23 12.03 21.46 6.21
C GLY A 23 10.99 21.03 5.17
N TYR A 24 10.28 22.00 4.57
CA TYR A 24 9.38 21.72 3.44
C TYR A 24 10.12 21.10 2.26
N SER A 25 11.27 21.65 1.87
CA SER A 25 12.10 21.09 0.80
C SER A 25 12.58 19.67 1.11
N LEU A 26 12.98 19.40 2.36
CA LEU A 26 13.41 18.07 2.79
C LEU A 26 12.27 17.04 2.69
N PHE A 27 11.09 17.38 3.22
CA PHE A 27 9.93 16.49 3.14
C PHE A 27 9.47 16.26 1.69
N ALA A 28 9.44 17.31 0.87
CA ALA A 28 9.12 17.18 -0.55
C ALA A 28 10.12 16.27 -1.28
N ALA A 29 11.42 16.39 -1.00
CA ALA A 29 12.45 15.54 -1.60
C ALA A 29 12.27 14.06 -1.20
N ILE A 30 12.05 13.78 0.09
CA ILE A 30 11.81 12.42 0.59
C ILE A 30 10.55 11.84 -0.07
N LEU A 31 9.43 12.55 -0.01
CA LEU A 31 8.17 12.11 -0.62
C LEU A 31 8.30 11.92 -2.14
N GLY A 32 9.09 12.77 -2.80
CA GLY A 32 9.35 12.68 -4.24
C GLY A 32 10.05 11.37 -4.60
N VAL A 33 11.11 11.03 -3.86
CA VAL A 33 11.83 9.76 -4.04
C VAL A 33 10.90 8.56 -3.84
N PHE A 34 10.14 8.54 -2.74
CA PHE A 34 9.22 7.42 -2.47
C PHE A 34 8.05 7.36 -3.46
N SER A 35 7.49 8.49 -3.89
CA SER A 35 6.38 8.50 -4.86
C SER A 35 6.84 8.00 -6.24
N VAL A 36 8.00 8.46 -6.72
CA VAL A 36 8.58 7.99 -7.98
C VAL A 36 8.92 6.50 -7.90
N ALA A 37 9.57 6.05 -6.82
CA ALA A 37 9.86 4.64 -6.61
C ALA A 37 8.57 3.81 -6.55
N GLY A 38 7.55 4.28 -5.85
CA GLY A 38 6.26 3.62 -5.71
C GLY A 38 5.56 3.45 -7.06
N ILE A 39 5.54 4.49 -7.89
CA ILE A 39 4.99 4.43 -9.24
C ILE A 39 5.74 3.41 -10.09
N LEU A 40 7.07 3.49 -10.14
CA LEU A 40 7.89 2.61 -10.98
C LEU A 40 7.80 1.14 -10.56
N LEU A 41 7.89 0.86 -9.26
CA LEU A 41 7.86 -0.50 -8.74
C LEU A 41 6.48 -1.14 -8.89
N ASN A 42 5.39 -0.42 -8.58
CA ASN A 42 4.04 -0.95 -8.75
C ASN A 42 3.69 -1.15 -10.24
N ALA A 43 4.10 -0.22 -11.12
CA ALA A 43 3.96 -0.39 -12.56
C ALA A 43 4.72 -1.64 -13.06
N LEU A 44 5.94 -1.87 -12.57
CA LEU A 44 6.72 -3.06 -12.89
C LEU A 44 6.00 -4.35 -12.48
N VAL A 45 5.44 -4.41 -11.26
CA VAL A 45 4.69 -5.57 -10.77
C VAL A 45 3.49 -5.87 -11.67
N ILE A 46 2.75 -4.83 -12.09
CA ILE A 46 1.60 -4.98 -13.01
C ILE A 46 2.08 -5.51 -14.37
N ILE A 47 3.08 -4.85 -14.97
CA ILE A 47 3.59 -5.22 -16.31
C ILE A 47 4.12 -6.65 -16.33
N VAL A 48 4.95 -7.04 -15.37
CA VAL A 48 5.56 -8.38 -15.32
C VAL A 48 4.49 -9.46 -15.15
N THR A 49 3.54 -9.25 -14.23
CA THR A 49 2.43 -10.20 -14.03
C THR A 49 1.56 -10.36 -15.28
N LEU A 50 1.27 -9.25 -15.99
CA LEU A 50 0.50 -9.29 -17.22
C LEU A 50 1.27 -9.96 -18.38
N ARG A 51 2.59 -9.78 -18.46
CA ARG A 51 3.41 -10.34 -19.55
C ARG A 51 3.64 -11.85 -19.40
N HIS A 52 3.70 -12.38 -18.18
CA HIS A 52 4.00 -13.79 -17.94
C HIS A 52 2.77 -14.58 -17.47
N LYS A 53 2.23 -15.44 -18.34
CA LYS A 53 1.05 -16.27 -18.02
C LYS A 53 1.25 -17.17 -16.81
N GLN A 54 2.49 -17.61 -16.56
CA GLN A 54 2.90 -18.42 -15.42
C GLN A 54 2.62 -17.71 -14.08
N LEU A 55 2.62 -16.37 -14.09
CA LEU A 55 2.32 -15.53 -12.93
C LEU A 55 0.82 -15.20 -12.81
N ARG A 56 -0.11 -15.85 -13.53
CA ARG A 56 -1.55 -15.57 -13.43
C ARG A 56 -2.30 -16.56 -12.54
N GLN A 57 -1.69 -16.92 -11.42
CA GLN A 57 -2.29 -17.77 -10.39
C GLN A 57 -3.26 -16.97 -9.50
N PRO A 58 -4.23 -17.60 -8.80
CA PRO A 58 -5.24 -16.91 -7.98
C PRO A 58 -4.68 -15.84 -7.04
N LEU A 59 -3.59 -16.14 -6.34
CA LEU A 59 -2.85 -15.22 -5.47
C LEU A 59 -2.40 -13.95 -6.21
N ASN A 60 -1.95 -14.08 -7.45
CA ASN A 60 -1.31 -12.98 -8.17
C ASN A 60 -2.32 -11.93 -8.62
N TYR A 61 -3.63 -12.25 -8.69
CA TYR A 61 -4.67 -11.25 -8.90
C TYR A 61 -4.78 -10.27 -7.72
N ALA A 62 -4.69 -10.77 -6.47
CA ALA A 62 -4.70 -9.91 -5.29
C ALA A 62 -3.41 -9.06 -5.18
N LEU A 63 -2.27 -9.60 -5.64
CA LEU A 63 -1.02 -8.84 -5.75
C LEU A 63 -1.10 -7.71 -6.78
N VAL A 64 -1.65 -8.00 -7.96
CA VAL A 64 -1.87 -6.96 -8.99
C VAL A 64 -2.86 -5.92 -8.49
N ASN A 65 -3.92 -6.33 -7.78
CA ASN A 65 -4.87 -5.39 -7.19
C ASN A 65 -4.22 -4.44 -6.19
N LEU A 66 -3.39 -4.98 -5.30
CA LEU A 66 -2.59 -4.19 -4.37
C LEU A 66 -1.66 -3.22 -5.12
N ALA A 67 -0.99 -3.67 -6.18
CA ALA A 67 -0.11 -2.80 -6.97
C ALA A 67 -0.89 -1.69 -7.69
N VAL A 68 -2.11 -1.96 -8.17
CA VAL A 68 -2.99 -0.94 -8.75
C VAL A 68 -3.41 0.08 -7.70
N ALA A 69 -3.76 -0.37 -6.50
CA ALA A 69 -4.11 0.52 -5.39
C ALA A 69 -2.91 1.39 -4.96
N ASP A 70 -1.74 0.80 -4.74
CA ASP A 70 -0.52 1.53 -4.36
C ASP A 70 -0.09 2.53 -5.45
N LEU A 71 -0.25 2.18 -6.73
CA LEU A 71 -0.02 3.09 -7.85
C LEU A 71 -0.97 4.30 -7.81
N GLY A 72 -2.25 4.07 -7.51
CA GLY A 72 -3.24 5.13 -7.31
C GLY A 72 -2.87 6.06 -6.15
N CYS A 73 -2.51 5.50 -4.99
CA CYS A 73 -2.01 6.26 -3.83
C CYS A 73 -0.81 7.14 -4.19
N ALA A 74 0.19 6.57 -4.88
CA ALA A 74 1.41 7.28 -5.22
C ALA A 74 1.16 8.39 -6.26
N ALA A 75 0.35 8.11 -7.30
CA ALA A 75 0.11 9.03 -8.40
C ALA A 75 -0.88 10.15 -8.05
N LEU A 76 -1.96 9.84 -7.34
CA LEU A 76 -3.06 10.77 -7.04
C LEU A 76 -3.00 11.36 -5.63
N GLY A 77 -2.18 10.78 -4.76
CA GLY A 77 -1.89 11.30 -3.43
C GLY A 77 -0.47 11.82 -3.32
N GLY A 78 0.51 10.92 -3.47
CA GLY A 78 1.93 11.22 -3.27
C GLY A 78 2.45 12.37 -4.14
N VAL A 79 2.23 12.31 -5.46
CA VAL A 79 2.71 13.34 -6.40
C VAL A 79 2.11 14.72 -6.11
N PRO A 80 0.78 14.89 -5.94
CA PRO A 80 0.21 16.15 -5.47
C PRO A 80 0.84 16.65 -4.16
N THR A 81 0.96 15.79 -3.14
CA THR A 81 1.56 16.16 -1.86
C THR A 81 3.01 16.61 -2.02
N VAL A 82 3.79 16.00 -2.91
CA VAL A 82 5.17 16.43 -3.20
C VAL A 82 5.20 17.86 -3.70
N VAL A 83 4.31 18.20 -4.65
CA VAL A 83 4.23 19.52 -5.25
C VAL A 83 3.82 20.57 -4.22
N THR A 84 2.73 20.33 -3.48
CA THR A 84 2.24 21.23 -2.43
C THR A 84 3.24 21.39 -1.28
N THR A 85 3.91 20.32 -0.89
CA THR A 85 4.97 20.37 0.14
C THR A 85 6.18 21.15 -0.36
N ALA A 86 6.57 21.02 -1.63
CA ALA A 86 7.63 21.83 -2.24
C ALA A 86 7.26 23.32 -2.31
N MET A 87 5.98 23.65 -2.47
CA MET A 87 5.49 25.02 -2.41
C MET A 87 5.36 25.54 -0.99
N GLY A 88 5.28 24.66 0.03
CA GLY A 88 5.11 25.03 1.43
C GLY A 88 3.68 25.42 1.80
N TYR A 89 2.72 25.20 0.90
CA TYR A 89 1.29 25.40 1.12
C TYR A 89 0.49 24.53 0.13
N PHE A 90 -0.76 24.24 0.47
CA PHE A 90 -1.65 23.50 -0.41
C PHE A 90 -2.23 24.39 -1.53
N SER A 91 -1.77 24.20 -2.78
CA SER A 91 -2.14 25.07 -3.90
C SER A 91 -3.35 24.62 -4.73
N LEU A 92 -3.81 23.37 -4.59
CA LEU A 92 -4.85 22.80 -5.45
C LEU A 92 -6.28 23.20 -5.03
N GLY A 93 -6.41 24.10 -4.06
CA GLY A 93 -7.68 24.58 -3.53
C GLY A 93 -8.51 23.51 -2.83
N ARG A 94 -9.74 23.85 -2.45
CA ARG A 94 -10.63 22.94 -1.70
C ARG A 94 -10.98 21.67 -2.48
N ILE A 95 -11.27 21.80 -3.77
CA ILE A 95 -11.61 20.64 -4.62
C ILE A 95 -10.41 19.69 -4.72
N GLY A 96 -9.20 20.23 -4.96
CA GLY A 96 -8.00 19.41 -4.99
C GLY A 96 -7.72 18.69 -3.67
N CYS A 97 -7.99 19.36 -2.54
CA CYS A 97 -7.84 18.78 -1.20
C CYS A 97 -8.77 17.58 -0.98
N VAL A 98 -10.05 17.74 -1.32
CA VAL A 98 -11.04 16.67 -1.23
C VAL A 98 -10.69 15.51 -2.15
N LEU A 99 -10.26 15.79 -3.39
CA LEU A 99 -9.86 14.74 -4.35
C LEU A 99 -8.60 13.99 -3.90
N GLU A 100 -7.59 14.69 -3.37
CA GLU A 100 -6.39 14.05 -2.84
C GLU A 100 -6.72 13.14 -1.65
N ALA A 101 -7.45 13.66 -0.66
CA ALA A 101 -7.81 12.92 0.53
C ALA A 101 -8.69 11.70 0.20
N PHE A 102 -9.69 11.89 -0.67
CA PHE A 102 -10.52 10.80 -1.17
C PHE A 102 -9.69 9.75 -1.89
N ALA A 103 -8.79 10.15 -2.81
CA ALA A 103 -7.97 9.21 -3.57
C ALA A 103 -7.06 8.40 -2.63
N VAL A 104 -6.33 9.06 -1.73
CA VAL A 104 -5.44 8.39 -0.77
C VAL A 104 -6.21 7.42 0.11
N ALA A 105 -7.37 7.82 0.63
CA ALA A 105 -8.18 6.97 1.49
C ALA A 105 -8.82 5.81 0.71
N PHE A 106 -9.33 6.07 -0.50
CA PHE A 106 -9.92 5.07 -1.39
C PHE A 106 -8.91 3.99 -1.79
N PHE A 107 -7.74 4.39 -2.29
CA PHE A 107 -6.71 3.43 -2.67
C PHE A 107 -6.08 2.77 -1.43
N GLY A 108 -5.93 3.50 -0.33
CA GLY A 108 -5.40 2.97 0.93
C GLY A 108 -6.26 1.83 1.51
N ILE A 109 -7.59 1.99 1.55
CA ILE A 109 -8.48 0.93 2.03
C ILE A 109 -8.51 -0.26 1.05
N ALA A 110 -8.51 -0.01 -0.26
CA ALA A 110 -8.42 -1.09 -1.25
C ALA A 110 -7.11 -1.89 -1.11
N ALA A 111 -5.98 -1.21 -0.85
CA ALA A 111 -4.68 -1.83 -0.59
C ALA A 111 -4.72 -2.68 0.69
N LEU A 112 -5.24 -2.15 1.80
CA LEU A 112 -5.37 -2.87 3.06
C LEU A 112 -6.26 -4.12 2.93
N CYS A 113 -7.42 -4.00 2.29
CA CYS A 113 -8.28 -5.13 1.99
C CYS A 113 -7.57 -6.17 1.10
N SER A 114 -6.74 -5.74 0.14
CA SER A 114 -5.95 -6.66 -0.70
C SER A 114 -4.94 -7.46 0.13
N VAL A 115 -4.26 -6.82 1.09
CA VAL A 115 -3.36 -7.52 2.01
C VAL A 115 -4.12 -8.54 2.87
N ALA A 116 -5.33 -8.21 3.31
CA ALA A 116 -6.18 -9.16 4.05
C ALA A 116 -6.60 -10.36 3.19
N VAL A 117 -6.96 -10.15 1.91
CA VAL A 117 -7.26 -11.22 0.96
C VAL A 117 -6.04 -12.11 0.74
N ILE A 118 -4.86 -11.53 0.58
CA ILE A 118 -3.59 -12.28 0.44
C ILE A 118 -3.33 -13.12 1.70
N ALA A 119 -3.51 -12.56 2.89
CA ALA A 119 -3.32 -13.28 4.14
C ALA A 119 -4.29 -14.46 4.28
N LEU A 120 -5.56 -14.25 3.92
CA LEU A 120 -6.60 -15.28 3.97
C LEU A 120 -6.34 -16.41 2.97
N ASP A 121 -5.93 -16.10 1.74
CA ASP A 121 -5.51 -17.09 0.74
C ASP A 121 -4.41 -17.99 1.31
N ARG A 122 -3.34 -17.38 1.87
CA ARG A 122 -2.22 -18.14 2.45
C ARG A 122 -2.67 -19.04 3.60
N TYR A 123 -3.55 -18.53 4.46
CA TYR A 123 -4.13 -19.33 5.53
C TYR A 123 -4.92 -20.53 4.99
N VAL A 124 -5.83 -20.32 4.03
CA VAL A 124 -6.67 -21.40 3.48
C VAL A 124 -5.80 -22.46 2.81
N VAL A 125 -4.85 -22.06 1.96
CA VAL A 125 -3.99 -22.98 1.20
C VAL A 125 -3.09 -23.81 2.11
N VAL A 126 -2.53 -23.23 3.17
CA VAL A 126 -1.52 -23.91 4.02
C VAL A 126 -2.14 -24.57 5.26
N CYS A 127 -3.11 -23.92 5.90
CA CYS A 127 -3.70 -24.40 7.15
C CYS A 127 -4.91 -25.30 6.96
N ARG A 128 -5.53 -25.30 5.77
CA ARG A 128 -6.67 -26.16 5.43
C ARG A 128 -6.38 -27.01 4.17
N PRO A 129 -5.28 -27.80 4.15
CA PRO A 129 -4.90 -28.59 2.97
C PRO A 129 -5.81 -29.82 2.73
N LEU A 130 -6.69 -30.16 3.67
CA LEU A 130 -7.53 -31.36 3.64
C LEU A 130 -9.01 -30.98 3.85
N GLY A 131 -9.67 -30.58 2.77
CA GLY A 131 -11.10 -30.26 2.70
C GLY A 131 -11.48 -29.80 1.29
N THR A 132 -12.72 -30.05 0.87
CA THR A 132 -13.27 -29.76 -0.47
C THR A 132 -13.20 -28.29 -0.95
N VAL A 133 -12.69 -27.37 -0.12
CA VAL A 133 -12.63 -25.94 -0.39
C VAL A 133 -11.21 -25.53 -0.76
N THR A 134 -10.95 -25.43 -2.07
CA THR A 134 -9.72 -24.85 -2.61
C THR A 134 -9.94 -23.37 -2.92
N PHE A 135 -8.95 -22.51 -2.62
CA PHE A 135 -9.02 -21.10 -2.98
C PHE A 135 -8.83 -20.91 -4.50
N GLN A 136 -9.96 -20.93 -5.21
CA GLN A 136 -10.03 -20.73 -6.65
C GLN A 136 -9.95 -19.25 -7.07
N THR A 137 -9.64 -19.02 -8.35
CA THR A 137 -9.61 -17.68 -8.98
C THR A 137 -10.89 -16.87 -8.73
N LYS A 138 -12.06 -17.52 -8.71
CA LYS A 138 -13.34 -16.85 -8.43
C LYS A 138 -13.39 -16.19 -7.05
N HIS A 139 -12.79 -16.81 -6.03
CA HIS A 139 -12.73 -16.26 -4.68
C HIS A 139 -11.74 -15.09 -4.62
N ALA A 140 -10.61 -15.19 -5.32
CA ALA A 140 -9.65 -14.09 -5.46
C ALA A 140 -10.30 -12.87 -6.13
N MET A 141 -10.99 -13.07 -7.25
CA MET A 141 -11.68 -11.99 -7.97
C MET A 141 -12.83 -11.39 -7.15
N ALA A 142 -13.59 -12.22 -6.43
CA ALA A 142 -14.63 -11.74 -5.52
C ALA A 142 -14.03 -10.88 -4.40
N GLY A 143 -12.90 -11.29 -3.80
CA GLY A 143 -12.18 -10.51 -2.80
C GLY A 143 -11.66 -9.17 -3.35
N VAL A 144 -11.15 -9.17 -4.57
CA VAL A 144 -10.73 -7.94 -5.27
C VAL A 144 -11.93 -7.01 -5.49
N ALA A 145 -13.04 -7.50 -6.05
CA ALA A 145 -14.24 -6.69 -6.26
C ALA A 145 -14.78 -6.13 -4.93
N ALA A 146 -14.83 -6.97 -3.89
CA ALA A 146 -15.24 -6.56 -2.55
C ALA A 146 -14.34 -5.46 -1.98
N SER A 147 -13.02 -5.50 -2.21
CA SER A 147 -12.09 -4.46 -1.72
C SER A 147 -12.41 -3.07 -2.28
N TRP A 148 -12.73 -2.98 -3.58
CA TRP A 148 -13.07 -1.72 -4.23
C TRP A 148 -14.44 -1.20 -3.80
N VAL A 149 -15.44 -2.07 -3.74
CA VAL A 149 -16.79 -1.72 -3.29
C VAL A 149 -16.76 -1.25 -1.83
N TRP A 150 -16.05 -1.98 -0.96
CA TRP A 150 -15.88 -1.62 0.44
C TRP A 150 -15.20 -0.26 0.58
N SER A 151 -14.10 -0.06 -0.14
CA SER A 151 -13.39 1.21 -0.12
C SER A 151 -14.26 2.37 -0.61
N PHE A 152 -15.03 2.17 -1.67
CA PHE A 152 -15.95 3.18 -2.19
C PHE A 152 -17.02 3.55 -1.16
N ILE A 153 -17.66 2.54 -0.55
CA ILE A 153 -18.71 2.73 0.47
C ILE A 153 -18.24 3.60 1.63
N TRP A 154 -17.00 3.42 2.10
CA TRP A 154 -16.50 4.10 3.30
C TRP A 154 -15.80 5.43 3.04
N ASN A 155 -15.34 5.70 1.81
CA ASN A 155 -14.69 6.98 1.47
C ASN A 155 -15.65 7.99 0.82
N THR A 156 -16.82 7.54 0.39
CA THR A 156 -17.86 8.41 -0.18
C THR A 156 -18.61 9.27 0.85
N PRO A 157 -18.95 8.80 2.07
CA PRO A 157 -19.77 9.56 3.02
C PRO A 157 -19.24 10.95 3.42
N PRO A 158 -17.91 11.16 3.59
CA PRO A 158 -17.36 12.50 3.83
C PRO A 158 -17.67 13.52 2.72
N LEU A 159 -17.96 13.07 1.49
CA LEU A 159 -18.36 13.94 0.38
C LEU A 159 -19.80 14.47 0.55
N PHE A 160 -20.61 13.80 1.38
CA PHE A 160 -22.02 14.12 1.61
C PHE A 160 -22.29 14.60 3.05
N GLY A 161 -21.24 14.94 3.80
CA GLY A 161 -21.34 15.53 5.14
C GLY A 161 -21.34 14.55 6.30
N TRP A 162 -21.14 13.24 6.07
CA TRP A 162 -20.85 12.30 7.16
C TRP A 162 -19.34 12.12 7.30
N GLY A 163 -18.73 12.98 8.10
CA GLY A 163 -17.28 13.20 8.11
C GLY A 163 -16.87 14.35 7.19
N GLY A 164 -15.56 14.54 7.03
CA GLY A 164 -15.01 15.58 6.18
C GLY A 164 -13.60 15.23 5.69
N TYR A 165 -13.15 15.92 4.65
CA TYR A 165 -11.77 15.90 4.19
C TYR A 165 -11.16 17.29 4.36
N GLU A 166 -10.06 17.38 5.10
CA GLU A 166 -9.44 18.62 5.53
C GLU A 166 -7.93 18.59 5.36
N LEU A 167 -7.31 19.77 5.47
CA LEU A 167 -5.86 19.91 5.51
C LEU A 167 -5.29 19.30 6.79
N GLU A 168 -4.23 18.54 6.66
CA GLU A 168 -3.57 17.85 7.77
C GLU A 168 -2.07 18.17 7.87
N GLY A 169 -1.49 17.88 9.03
CA GLY A 169 -0.08 18.13 9.33
C GLY A 169 0.30 19.59 9.10
N VAL A 170 1.39 19.80 8.36
CA VAL A 170 1.92 21.13 8.01
C VAL A 170 1.14 21.86 6.91
N GLN A 171 -0.13 21.50 6.68
CA GLN A 171 -1.04 22.18 5.76
C GLN A 171 -0.61 22.07 4.28
N THR A 172 0.02 20.95 3.92
CA THR A 172 0.45 20.62 2.54
C THR A 172 -0.09 19.28 2.04
N SER A 173 -0.91 18.59 2.83
CA SER A 173 -1.58 17.33 2.49
C SER A 173 -3.02 17.40 2.97
N CYS A 174 -3.88 16.55 2.40
CA CYS A 174 -5.26 16.40 2.84
C CYS A 174 -5.58 14.96 3.25
N GLY A 175 -6.42 14.84 4.26
CA GLY A 175 -6.86 13.56 4.84
C GLY A 175 -8.25 13.68 5.46
N PRO A 176 -8.78 12.61 6.07
CA PRO A 176 -10.02 12.68 6.82
C PRO A 176 -9.91 13.69 7.97
N ASP A 177 -11.00 14.39 8.25
CA ASP A 177 -11.08 15.30 9.38
C ASP A 177 -11.11 14.52 10.69
N TRP A 178 -9.95 14.43 11.35
CA TRP A 178 -9.81 13.74 12.65
C TRP A 178 -10.13 14.65 13.84
N TYR A 179 -10.27 15.95 13.63
CA TYR A 179 -10.25 16.97 14.67
C TYR A 179 -11.65 17.47 15.02
N SER A 180 -12.56 17.55 14.05
CA SER A 180 -13.92 18.00 14.30
C SER A 180 -14.65 17.10 15.29
N ARG A 181 -15.39 17.75 16.18
CA ARG A 181 -16.05 17.10 17.34
C ARG A 181 -17.55 16.99 17.18
N ASP A 182 -18.09 17.39 16.04
CA ASP A 182 -19.50 17.19 15.75
C ASP A 182 -19.83 15.68 15.71
N LEU A 183 -21.10 15.37 16.01
CA LEU A 183 -21.54 13.99 16.14
C LEU A 183 -21.39 13.20 14.83
N GLY A 184 -21.55 13.88 13.68
CA GLY A 184 -21.41 13.28 12.36
C GLY A 184 -19.97 12.83 12.12
N THR A 185 -19.00 13.74 12.25
CA THR A 185 -17.58 13.45 12.05
C THR A 185 -17.06 12.42 13.04
N ARG A 186 -17.41 12.55 14.33
CA ARG A 186 -16.96 11.61 15.35
C ARG A 186 -17.51 10.19 15.12
N SER A 187 -18.79 10.06 14.77
CA SER A 187 -19.39 8.75 14.48
C SER A 187 -18.79 8.13 13.22
N PHE A 188 -18.57 8.92 12.17
CA PHE A 188 -17.89 8.48 10.95
C PHE A 188 -16.52 7.90 11.26
N ILE A 189 -15.67 8.63 12.00
CA ILE A 189 -14.32 8.18 12.34
C ILE A 189 -14.34 6.85 13.11
N ILE A 190 -15.21 6.72 14.12
CA ILE A 190 -15.32 5.48 14.91
C ILE A 190 -15.71 4.30 14.01
N CYS A 191 -16.72 4.49 13.16
CA CYS A 191 -17.12 3.48 12.18
C CYS A 191 -15.98 3.17 11.21
N TYR A 192 -15.31 4.18 10.69
CA TYR A 192 -14.20 4.05 9.75
C TYR A 192 -13.05 3.24 10.36
N PHE A 193 -12.66 3.51 11.61
CA PHE A 193 -11.68 2.70 12.33
C PHE A 193 -12.12 1.25 12.51
N LEU A 194 -13.36 1.01 12.93
CA LEU A 194 -13.86 -0.34 13.16
C LEU A 194 -13.90 -1.16 11.86
N PHE A 195 -14.51 -0.60 10.83
CA PHE A 195 -14.84 -1.30 9.59
C PHE A 195 -13.71 -1.29 8.55
N CYS A 196 -12.92 -0.23 8.49
CA CYS A 196 -11.86 -0.09 7.49
C CYS A 196 -10.46 -0.42 8.02
N PHE A 197 -10.24 -0.37 9.34
CA PHE A 197 -8.95 -0.72 9.93
C PHE A 197 -9.02 -2.01 10.76
N ALA A 198 -9.85 -2.05 11.80
CA ALA A 198 -9.83 -3.15 12.77
C ALA A 198 -10.22 -4.50 12.17
N ILE A 199 -11.25 -4.56 11.32
CA ILE A 199 -11.68 -5.80 10.66
C ILE A 199 -10.60 -6.36 9.70
N PRO A 200 -10.09 -5.59 8.71
CA PRO A 200 -9.01 -6.08 7.83
C PRO A 200 -7.75 -6.44 8.62
N PHE A 201 -7.36 -5.61 9.58
CA PHE A 201 -6.17 -5.86 10.39
C PHE A 201 -6.28 -7.14 11.24
N SER A 202 -7.43 -7.36 11.89
CA SER A 202 -7.68 -8.59 12.65
C SER A 202 -7.64 -9.82 11.75
N THR A 203 -8.19 -9.71 10.54
CA THR A 203 -8.14 -10.79 9.53
C THR A 203 -6.69 -11.14 9.16
N ILE A 204 -5.85 -10.13 8.95
CA ILE A 204 -4.42 -10.31 8.67
C ILE A 204 -3.72 -11.01 9.83
N VAL A 205 -3.90 -10.51 11.07
CA VAL A 205 -3.24 -11.04 12.27
C VAL A 205 -3.65 -12.48 12.54
N VAL A 206 -4.94 -12.81 12.51
CA VAL A 206 -5.44 -14.17 12.76
C VAL A 206 -4.96 -15.15 11.68
N SER A 207 -5.05 -14.76 10.40
CA SER A 207 -4.64 -15.60 9.28
C SER A 207 -3.16 -15.94 9.35
N TYR A 208 -2.31 -14.95 9.60
CA TYR A 208 -0.87 -15.16 9.64
C TYR A 208 -0.37 -15.80 10.92
N THR A 209 -1.00 -15.53 12.08
CA THR A 209 -0.68 -16.26 13.32
C THR A 209 -0.96 -17.75 13.14
N SER A 210 -2.11 -18.08 12.54
CA SER A 210 -2.48 -19.46 12.25
C SER A 210 -1.53 -20.12 11.24
N LEU A 211 -1.12 -19.36 10.20
CA LEU A 211 -0.11 -19.80 9.23
C LEU A 211 1.22 -20.15 9.90
N LEU A 212 1.74 -19.25 10.75
CA LEU A 212 2.99 -19.46 11.46
C LEU A 212 2.92 -20.66 12.41
N HIS A 213 1.80 -20.83 13.11
CA HIS A 213 1.59 -22.01 13.97
C HIS A 213 1.60 -23.31 13.16
N LYS A 214 0.89 -23.36 12.03
CA LYS A 214 0.86 -24.57 11.20
C LYS A 214 2.21 -24.89 10.58
N LEU A 215 2.92 -23.87 10.08
CA LEU A 215 4.27 -24.05 9.55
C LEU A 215 5.22 -24.60 10.61
N ARG A 216 5.20 -24.06 11.83
CA ARG A 216 6.03 -24.59 12.94
C ARG A 216 5.70 -26.05 13.26
N GLN A 217 4.43 -26.45 13.22
CA GLN A 217 4.02 -27.84 13.43
C GLN A 217 4.54 -28.78 12.35
N VAL A 218 4.40 -28.40 11.07
CA VAL A 218 4.88 -29.22 9.94
C VAL A 218 6.39 -29.38 10.00
N VAL A 219 7.13 -28.30 10.28
CA VAL A 219 8.59 -28.33 10.43
C VAL A 219 9.00 -29.25 11.58
N LYS A 220 8.34 -29.16 12.75
CA LYS A 220 8.63 -30.04 13.88
C LYS A 220 8.44 -31.52 13.53
N LEU A 221 7.42 -31.85 12.73
CA LEU A 221 7.17 -33.22 12.26
C LEU A 221 8.25 -33.67 11.26
N GLN A 222 8.63 -32.84 10.29
CA GLN A 222 9.65 -33.18 9.29
C GLN A 222 11.07 -33.29 9.88
N MET A 223 11.39 -32.50 10.91
CA MET A 223 12.65 -32.61 11.65
C MET A 223 12.73 -33.90 12.48
N ALA A 224 11.58 -34.38 12.99
CA ALA A 224 11.51 -35.68 13.64
C ALA A 224 11.73 -36.86 12.66
N GLU A 225 11.50 -36.64 11.36
CA GLU A 225 11.70 -37.62 10.28
C GLU A 225 13.08 -37.52 9.58
N GLY A 226 13.99 -36.65 10.05
CA GLY A 226 15.41 -36.64 9.60
C GLY A 226 15.73 -35.91 8.28
N GLY A 227 14.85 -35.05 7.77
CA GLY A 227 15.07 -34.32 6.51
C GLY A 227 15.90 -33.02 6.61
N THR A 228 16.80 -32.77 5.65
CA THR A 228 17.72 -31.60 5.59
C THR A 228 17.20 -30.39 4.79
N THR A 229 15.88 -30.14 4.78
CA THR A 229 15.25 -29.06 3.98
C THR A 229 14.88 -27.78 4.74
N ALA A 230 15.57 -27.44 5.82
CA ALA A 230 15.33 -26.23 6.63
C ALA A 230 15.44 -24.88 5.89
N LYS A 231 16.10 -24.82 4.72
CA LYS A 231 16.42 -23.56 4.02
C LYS A 231 15.28 -22.99 3.15
N ALA A 232 14.37 -23.82 2.65
CA ALA A 232 13.19 -23.33 1.92
C ALA A 232 12.10 -22.79 2.88
N GLU A 233 12.12 -23.26 4.14
CA GLU A 233 11.13 -23.03 5.20
C GLU A 233 11.17 -21.62 5.83
N VAL A 234 12.36 -21.03 5.95
CA VAL A 234 12.54 -19.66 6.50
C VAL A 234 12.06 -18.61 5.51
N GLN A 235 12.12 -18.88 4.20
CA GLN A 235 11.82 -17.87 3.20
C GLN A 235 10.34 -17.46 3.24
N VAL A 236 9.40 -18.41 3.20
CA VAL A 236 7.94 -18.15 3.12
C VAL A 236 7.38 -17.52 4.40
N SER A 237 7.85 -17.95 5.58
CA SER A 237 7.46 -17.36 6.87
C SER A 237 8.05 -15.95 7.06
N ARG A 238 9.30 -15.73 6.63
CA ARG A 238 9.92 -14.39 6.58
C ARG A 238 9.17 -13.44 5.64
N MET A 239 8.58 -13.96 4.55
CA MET A 239 7.82 -13.11 3.62
C MET A 239 6.65 -12.42 4.29
N VAL A 240 5.84 -13.25 4.92
CA VAL A 240 4.60 -12.87 5.59
C VAL A 240 4.88 -11.95 6.77
N VAL A 241 5.89 -12.27 7.58
CA VAL A 241 6.28 -11.44 8.73
C VAL A 241 6.73 -10.06 8.27
N VAL A 242 7.55 -9.97 7.22
CA VAL A 242 8.02 -8.68 6.70
C VAL A 242 6.88 -7.86 6.09
N MET A 243 5.90 -8.48 5.43
CA MET A 243 4.66 -7.81 4.97
C MET A 243 3.86 -7.19 6.11
N VAL A 244 3.62 -7.96 7.17
CA VAL A 244 2.89 -7.48 8.34
C VAL A 244 3.66 -6.38 9.06
N LEU A 245 4.97 -6.55 9.23
CA LEU A 245 5.83 -5.54 9.85
C LEU A 245 5.87 -4.25 9.03
N ALA A 246 5.92 -4.33 7.70
CA ALA A 246 5.88 -3.15 6.84
C ALA A 246 4.54 -2.41 6.95
N PHE A 247 3.43 -3.15 6.97
CA PHE A 247 2.10 -2.55 7.18
C PHE A 247 1.99 -1.90 8.56
N LEU A 248 2.41 -2.62 9.62
CA LEU A 248 2.43 -2.09 10.99
C LEU A 248 3.30 -0.85 11.09
N LEU A 249 4.50 -0.87 10.51
CA LEU A 249 5.43 0.26 10.56
C LEU A 249 4.85 1.49 9.88
N THR A 250 4.14 1.32 8.76
CA THR A 250 3.72 2.44 7.92
C THR A 250 2.33 2.99 8.22
N TRP A 251 1.41 2.13 8.64
CA TRP A 251 0.00 2.51 8.89
C TRP A 251 -0.36 2.61 10.36
N LEU A 252 0.22 1.79 11.24
CA LEU A 252 -0.12 1.82 12.67
C LEU A 252 0.19 3.17 13.32
N PRO A 253 1.29 3.88 13.01
CA PRO A 253 1.54 5.20 13.59
C PRO A 253 0.44 6.21 13.26
N TYR A 254 -0.07 6.21 12.03
CA TYR A 254 -1.14 7.12 11.62
C TYR A 254 -2.50 6.73 12.23
N ALA A 255 -2.82 5.44 12.25
CA ALA A 255 -4.02 4.94 12.93
C ALA A 255 -3.99 5.28 14.43
N SER A 256 -2.85 5.11 15.10
CA SER A 256 -2.67 5.43 16.52
C SER A 256 -2.78 6.93 16.77
N PHE A 257 -2.18 7.76 15.90
CA PHE A 257 -2.30 9.21 15.91
C PHE A 257 -3.77 9.64 15.82
N ALA A 258 -4.49 9.20 14.79
CA ALA A 258 -5.88 9.60 14.58
C ALA A 258 -6.79 9.10 15.71
N LEU A 259 -6.57 7.89 16.24
CA LEU A 259 -7.31 7.39 17.40
C LEU A 259 -7.02 8.21 18.67
N SER A 260 -5.77 8.64 18.88
CA SER A 260 -5.40 9.48 20.03
C SER A 260 -6.11 10.82 19.99
N VAL A 261 -6.18 11.45 18.81
CA VAL A 261 -6.91 12.71 18.61
C VAL A 261 -8.41 12.51 18.86
N VAL A 262 -9.00 11.36 18.53
CA VAL A 262 -10.42 11.08 18.75
C VAL A 262 -10.75 10.80 20.22
N ILE A 263 -9.87 10.08 20.94
CA ILE A 263 -10.09 9.68 22.34
C ILE A 263 -9.87 10.85 23.30
N ILE A 264 -8.88 11.70 23.03
CA ILE A 264 -8.47 12.80 23.90
C ILE A 264 -8.86 14.13 23.25
N PRO A 265 -10.00 14.75 23.64
CA PRO A 265 -10.56 15.90 22.93
C PRO A 265 -9.63 17.12 22.88
N ASP A 266 -8.86 17.34 23.95
CA ASP A 266 -7.98 18.50 24.14
C ASP A 266 -6.51 18.21 23.75
N LEU A 267 -6.24 17.09 23.07
CA LEU A 267 -4.90 16.72 22.67
C LEU A 267 -4.38 17.64 21.56
N TYR A 268 -3.50 18.57 21.91
CA TYR A 268 -2.74 19.36 20.95
C TYR A 268 -1.51 18.59 20.49
N ILE A 269 -1.43 18.33 19.18
CA ILE A 269 -0.24 17.73 18.55
C ILE A 269 0.38 18.76 17.62
N ASN A 270 1.68 19.00 17.79
CA ASN A 270 2.42 19.88 16.91
C ASN A 270 2.24 19.43 15.44
N PRO A 271 1.84 20.31 14.50
CA PRO A 271 1.62 19.96 13.10
C PRO A 271 2.80 19.27 12.41
N VAL A 272 4.03 19.58 12.82
CA VAL A 272 5.24 18.92 12.31
C VAL A 272 5.31 17.46 12.75
N ILE A 273 4.93 17.17 14.00
CA ILE A 273 4.87 15.80 14.54
C ILE A 273 3.72 15.04 13.87
N ALA A 274 2.56 15.68 13.68
CA ALA A 274 1.41 15.10 12.98
C ALA A 274 1.72 14.75 11.51
N ALA A 275 2.61 15.50 10.86
CA ALA A 275 3.02 15.24 9.48
C ALA A 275 3.87 13.97 9.32
N VAL A 276 4.60 13.53 10.35
CA VAL A 276 5.47 12.34 10.28
C VAL A 276 4.69 11.04 9.99
N PRO A 277 3.68 10.63 10.79
CA PRO A 277 2.92 9.41 10.53
C PRO A 277 2.13 9.51 9.21
N MET A 278 1.63 10.70 8.88
CA MET A 278 0.97 10.98 7.60
C MET A 278 1.91 10.71 6.41
N TYR A 279 3.12 11.27 6.39
CA TYR A 279 4.08 11.00 5.31
C TYR A 279 4.52 9.54 5.27
N LEU A 280 4.65 8.89 6.41
CA LEU A 280 5.01 7.48 6.49
C LEU A 280 3.96 6.58 5.80
N THR A 281 2.66 6.90 5.93
CA THR A 281 1.60 6.19 5.19
C THR A 281 1.72 6.38 3.68
N LYS A 282 2.07 7.59 3.21
CA LYS A 282 2.25 7.85 1.76
C LYS A 282 3.45 7.09 1.18
N CYS A 283 4.52 6.95 1.96
CA CYS A 283 5.68 6.14 1.59
C CYS A 283 5.42 4.62 1.60
N SER A 284 4.28 4.16 2.14
CA SER A 284 3.99 2.73 2.29
C SER A 284 3.97 1.96 0.97
N THR A 285 3.60 2.65 -0.11
CA THR A 285 3.44 2.14 -1.49
C THR A 285 4.69 1.50 -2.08
N VAL A 286 5.87 1.79 -1.51
CA VAL A 286 7.17 1.24 -1.97
C VAL A 286 7.48 -0.10 -1.31
N PHE A 287 7.06 -0.32 -0.07
CA PHE A 287 7.45 -1.52 0.66
C PHE A 287 6.79 -2.77 0.10
N ASN A 288 5.52 -2.67 -0.31
CA ASN A 288 4.76 -3.80 -0.87
C ASN A 288 5.47 -4.41 -2.10
N PRO A 289 5.77 -3.68 -3.19
CA PRO A 289 6.56 -4.22 -4.30
C PRO A 289 7.94 -4.74 -3.94
N ILE A 290 8.70 -4.04 -3.09
CA ILE A 290 10.04 -4.48 -2.67
C ILE A 290 9.94 -5.86 -2.04
N ILE A 291 9.02 -6.00 -1.11
CA ILE A 291 8.71 -7.27 -0.46
C ILE A 291 8.38 -8.31 -1.52
N TYR A 292 7.41 -8.12 -2.41
CA TYR A 292 7.05 -9.16 -3.37
C TYR A 292 8.15 -9.49 -4.38
N ILE A 293 8.85 -8.48 -4.90
CA ILE A 293 9.95 -8.65 -5.85
C ILE A 293 11.06 -9.44 -5.18
N PHE A 294 11.55 -9.07 -3.99
CA PHE A 294 12.65 -9.78 -3.33
C PHE A 294 12.27 -11.15 -2.77
N MET A 295 10.97 -11.45 -2.72
CA MET A 295 10.51 -12.65 -2.04
C MET A 295 9.98 -13.73 -2.97
N ASN A 296 9.37 -13.37 -4.11
CA ASN A 296 8.91 -14.34 -5.08
C ASN A 296 10.03 -14.64 -6.07
N ARG A 297 10.76 -15.75 -5.87
CA ARG A 297 11.84 -16.19 -6.78
C ARG A 297 11.42 -16.21 -8.24
N GLN A 298 10.17 -16.55 -8.54
CA GLN A 298 9.66 -16.53 -9.92
C GLN A 298 9.61 -15.08 -10.46
N VAL A 299 9.08 -14.13 -9.68
CA VAL A 299 9.07 -12.71 -10.05
C VAL A 299 10.50 -12.18 -10.19
N ILE A 300 11.42 -12.53 -9.29
CA ILE A 300 12.85 -12.19 -9.42
C ILE A 300 13.37 -12.67 -10.77
N THR A 301 13.21 -13.95 -11.08
CA THR A 301 13.67 -14.55 -12.32
C THR A 301 13.09 -13.84 -13.54
N TYR A 302 11.78 -13.56 -13.57
CA TYR A 302 11.14 -12.86 -14.69
C TYR A 302 11.51 -11.37 -14.79
N VAL A 303 11.71 -10.69 -13.67
CA VAL A 303 12.24 -9.32 -13.62
C VAL A 303 13.66 -9.30 -14.18
N TYR A 304 14.54 -10.20 -13.75
CA TYR A 304 15.87 -10.36 -14.32
C TYR A 304 15.83 -10.65 -15.81
N TYR A 305 14.96 -11.56 -16.27
CA TYR A 305 14.76 -11.82 -17.70
C TYR A 305 14.26 -10.58 -18.45
N CYS A 306 13.37 -9.78 -17.88
CA CYS A 306 12.88 -8.56 -18.51
C CYS A 306 13.99 -7.51 -18.64
N PHE A 307 14.81 -7.32 -17.60
CA PHE A 307 15.95 -6.41 -17.61
C PHE A 307 17.07 -6.90 -18.54
N THR A 308 17.44 -8.18 -18.49
CA THR A 308 18.45 -8.76 -19.40
C THR A 308 17.94 -8.80 -20.82
N TYR A 309 16.70 -9.20 -21.11
CA TYR A 309 16.15 -9.15 -22.47
C TYR A 309 16.13 -7.72 -23.03
N HIS A 310 15.76 -6.72 -22.22
CA HIS A 310 15.77 -5.32 -22.66
C HIS A 310 17.21 -4.79 -22.83
N PHE A 311 18.15 -5.17 -21.96
CA PHE A 311 19.57 -4.85 -22.07
C PHE A 311 20.23 -5.51 -23.29
N PHE A 312 20.01 -6.82 -23.49
CA PHE A 312 20.47 -7.57 -24.67
C PHE A 312 19.85 -7.04 -25.96
N LYS A 313 18.56 -6.72 -25.99
CA LYS A 313 17.92 -6.14 -27.19
C LYS A 313 18.43 -4.73 -27.48
N LYS A 314 18.77 -3.93 -26.47
CA LYS A 314 19.26 -2.56 -26.65
C LYS A 314 20.76 -2.51 -27.01
N GLN A 315 21.54 -3.52 -26.62
CA GLN A 315 23.00 -3.52 -26.76
C GLN A 315 23.53 -4.47 -27.85
N ILE A 316 22.83 -5.57 -28.16
CA ILE A 316 23.28 -6.61 -29.11
C ILE A 316 22.43 -6.64 -30.39
N ALA A 317 21.11 -6.37 -30.32
CA ALA A 317 20.25 -6.38 -31.50
C ALA A 317 20.56 -5.33 -32.59
N PRO A 318 21.22 -4.18 -32.32
CA PRO A 318 21.69 -3.30 -33.39
C PRO A 318 22.91 -3.84 -34.15
N GLN A 319 23.61 -4.87 -33.65
CA GLN A 319 24.88 -5.35 -34.20
C GLN A 319 24.85 -6.80 -34.71
N MET A 320 23.74 -7.52 -34.56
CA MET A 320 23.70 -8.96 -34.85
C MET A 320 22.81 -9.26 -36.07
N SER A 321 23.41 -9.86 -37.11
CA SER A 321 22.75 -10.35 -38.32
C SER A 321 21.51 -11.21 -37.99
N ILE A 322 20.44 -10.97 -38.74
CA ILE A 322 19.11 -11.61 -38.65
C ILE A 322 19.17 -13.17 -38.67
N SER A 323 20.27 -13.75 -39.15
CA SER A 323 20.47 -15.20 -39.25
C SER A 323 20.67 -15.96 -37.93
N LEU A 324 21.00 -15.30 -36.82
CA LEU A 324 21.28 -15.96 -35.52
C LEU A 324 20.09 -16.02 -34.54
N LEU A 325 18.98 -15.34 -34.84
CA LEU A 325 17.82 -15.23 -33.94
C LEU A 325 16.87 -16.46 -33.92
N PHE A 326 17.09 -17.44 -34.79
CA PHE A 326 16.19 -18.60 -34.96
C PHE A 326 16.66 -19.91 -34.31
N MET A 327 17.83 -19.93 -33.66
CA MET A 327 18.44 -21.21 -33.27
C MET A 327 18.17 -21.67 -31.82
N ASP A 328 17.49 -20.87 -30.99
CA ASP A 328 17.48 -21.09 -29.52
C ASP A 328 16.09 -21.09 -28.86
N CYS A 329 15.03 -21.51 -29.56
CA CYS A 329 13.69 -21.71 -28.97
C CYS A 329 13.26 -23.18 -28.85
N SER A 330 14.02 -24.12 -29.43
CA SER A 330 13.69 -25.54 -29.44
C SER A 330 14.29 -26.36 -28.28
N LEU A 331 15.27 -25.82 -27.55
CA LEU A 331 15.97 -26.56 -26.49
C LEU A 331 15.36 -26.42 -25.08
N VAL A 332 14.51 -25.42 -24.83
CA VAL A 332 13.91 -25.20 -23.50
C VAL A 332 12.70 -26.11 -23.23
N ASN A 333 12.09 -26.69 -24.26
CA ASN A 333 10.91 -27.58 -24.11
C ASN A 333 11.26 -29.06 -23.84
N LYS A 334 12.53 -29.42 -23.62
CA LYS A 334 12.97 -30.82 -23.47
C LYS A 334 13.52 -31.22 -22.10
N ALA A 335 13.38 -30.37 -21.08
CA ALA A 335 13.70 -30.72 -19.70
C ALA A 335 12.46 -30.52 -18.80
N SER A 336 11.47 -31.41 -18.99
CA SER A 336 10.38 -31.67 -18.04
C SER A 336 10.61 -32.99 -17.34
#